data_AF-A0A4U6VJS8-F1
#
_entry.id   AF-A0A4U6VJS8-F1
#
_cell.length_a   1.000
_cell.length_b   1.000
_cell.length_c   1.000
_cell.angle_alpha   90.00
_cell.angle_beta   90.00
_cell.angle_gamma   90.00
#
_symmetry.space_group_name_H-M   'P 1'
#
loop_
_entity.id
_entity.type
_entity.pdbx_description
1 polymer ?
#
loop_
_entity_poly.entity_id
_entity_poly.type
_entity_poly.pdbx_seq_one_letter_code
_entity_poly.pdbx_strand_id
1 'polypeptide(L)'
;MAVPPPNTSWHLERLLEAAIEVGSDVTFVVDGESFHAHSLVLSARAPALLKEREAEEEVKKKAGGTSKEEVVVLRVEGITAVAFKALLHFVYTDELPPLDDLVRAATAGDSSVPSSETSRTRMARDLLAAAERYQLVERMRPLCENLLCEVITPEDAAATLELARRHGRQELKAFCLDYMSSPGVLTAVVATDGYKELSAEALRDMLNHIASAAASSS
;
A
#
# COMPACT_ATOMS: atom_id res chain seq x y z
N MET A 1 5.99 39.36 8.89
CA MET A 1 4.96 38.42 9.37
C MET A 1 5.24 37.07 8.73
N ALA A 2 5.37 36.00 9.51
CA ALA A 2 5.55 34.65 8.96
C ALA A 2 4.21 34.12 8.45
N VAL A 3 4.20 33.54 7.26
CA VAL A 3 3.01 32.89 6.69
C VAL A 3 2.93 31.48 7.29
N PRO A 4 1.79 31.06 7.86
CA PRO A 4 1.64 29.69 8.35
C PRO A 4 1.69 28.68 7.19
N PRO A 5 2.08 27.42 7.45
CA PRO A 5 2.11 26.39 6.42
C PRO A 5 0.70 26.10 5.85
N PRO A 6 0.60 25.57 4.62
CA PRO A 6 -0.67 25.09 4.07
C PRO A 6 -1.32 24.02 4.95
N ASN A 7 -2.64 24.03 5.07
CA ASN A 7 -3.40 23.13 5.95
C ASN A 7 -4.62 22.47 5.24
N THR A 8 -4.60 22.42 3.90
CA THR A 8 -5.69 21.79 3.12
C THR A 8 -5.83 20.30 3.44
N SER A 9 -4.71 19.58 3.62
CA SER A 9 -4.69 18.17 4.00
C SER A 9 -5.47 17.94 5.30
N TRP A 10 -5.21 18.78 6.32
CA TRP A 10 -5.93 18.73 7.60
C TRP A 10 -7.43 18.99 7.46
N HIS A 11 -7.85 19.95 6.61
CA HIS A 11 -9.28 20.17 6.37
C HIS A 11 -9.95 18.98 5.66
N LEU A 12 -9.24 18.33 4.73
CA LEU A 12 -9.73 17.12 4.05
C LEU A 12 -9.76 15.91 4.99
N GLU A 13 -8.79 15.78 5.89
CA GLU A 13 -8.82 14.76 6.93
C GLU A 13 -10.06 14.89 7.80
N ARG A 14 -10.37 16.10 8.27
CA ARG A 14 -11.60 16.36 9.04
C ARG A 14 -12.88 16.09 8.25
N LEU A 15 -12.85 16.31 6.93
CA LEU A 15 -13.96 15.95 6.05
C LEU A 15 -14.16 14.43 6.01
N LEU A 16 -13.08 13.64 6.01
CA LEU A 16 -13.14 12.18 6.08
C LEU A 16 -13.63 11.71 7.46
N GLU A 17 -13.14 12.30 8.55
CA GLU A 17 -13.56 11.94 9.92
C GLU A 17 -15.06 12.21 10.16
N ALA A 18 -15.57 13.34 9.66
CA ALA A 18 -16.97 13.74 9.78
C ALA A 18 -17.84 13.28 8.60
N ALA A 19 -17.40 12.30 7.81
CA ALA A 19 -18.00 11.95 6.52
C ALA A 19 -19.51 11.72 6.57
N ILE A 20 -20.03 11.04 7.61
CA ILE A 20 -21.48 10.83 7.77
C ILE A 20 -22.20 12.15 8.02
N GLU A 21 -21.67 12.99 8.92
CA GLU A 21 -22.30 14.25 9.34
C GLU A 21 -22.35 15.28 8.21
N VAL A 22 -21.35 15.26 7.32
CA VAL A 22 -21.19 16.20 6.21
C VAL A 22 -21.73 15.67 4.87
N GLY A 23 -22.36 14.49 4.87
CA GLY A 23 -23.11 13.97 3.73
C GLY A 23 -22.29 13.15 2.73
N SER A 24 -21.55 12.15 3.21
CA SER A 24 -20.92 11.14 2.36
C SER A 24 -21.93 10.47 1.42
N ASP A 25 -21.55 10.31 0.16
CA ASP A 25 -22.37 9.71 -0.90
C ASP A 25 -21.85 8.33 -1.36
N VAL A 26 -20.72 7.87 -0.80
CA VAL A 26 -20.14 6.55 -1.04
C VAL A 26 -19.86 5.86 0.30
N THR A 27 -20.20 4.58 0.38
CA THR A 27 -19.83 3.69 1.49
C THR A 27 -19.10 2.48 0.94
N PHE A 28 -17.88 2.23 1.40
CA PHE A 28 -17.17 0.99 1.12
C PHE A 28 -17.40 -0.02 2.24
N VAL A 29 -17.60 -1.29 1.90
CA VAL A 29 -17.64 -2.40 2.84
C VAL A 29 -16.39 -3.25 2.62
N VAL A 30 -15.51 -3.30 3.62
CA VAL A 30 -14.21 -3.99 3.56
C VAL A 30 -14.04 -4.81 4.83
N ASP A 31 -13.84 -6.12 4.70
CA ASP A 31 -13.81 -7.06 5.84
C ASP A 31 -15.01 -6.95 6.79
N GLY A 32 -16.17 -6.52 6.27
CA GLY A 32 -17.38 -6.28 7.07
C GLY A 32 -17.43 -4.93 7.79
N GLU A 33 -16.39 -4.11 7.69
CA GLU A 33 -16.36 -2.73 8.18
C GLU A 33 -16.83 -1.75 7.11
N SER A 34 -17.56 -0.70 7.54
CA SER A 34 -18.08 0.34 6.66
C SER A 34 -17.22 1.60 6.70
N PHE A 35 -16.84 2.10 5.53
CA PHE A 35 -16.05 3.33 5.37
C PHE A 35 -16.82 4.35 4.52
N HIS A 36 -17.11 5.50 5.11
CA HIS A 36 -17.85 6.57 4.45
C HIS A 36 -16.89 7.54 3.74
N ALA A 37 -17.19 7.87 2.49
CA ALA A 37 -16.33 8.70 1.64
C ALA A 37 -17.15 9.56 0.68
N HIS A 38 -16.45 10.41 -0.07
CA HIS A 38 -17.02 11.41 -0.95
C HIS A 38 -16.61 11.14 -2.39
N SER A 39 -17.58 10.90 -3.28
CA SER A 39 -17.35 10.57 -4.68
C SER A 39 -16.54 11.63 -5.42
N LEU A 40 -16.72 12.91 -5.08
CA LEU A 40 -15.94 14.01 -5.65
C LEU A 40 -14.45 13.90 -5.34
N VAL A 41 -14.09 13.59 -4.09
CA VAL A 41 -12.69 13.41 -3.69
C VAL A 41 -12.12 12.17 -4.37
N LEU A 42 -12.86 11.06 -4.35
CA LEU A 42 -12.46 9.81 -5.01
C LEU A 42 -12.29 9.99 -6.52
N SER A 43 -13.19 10.69 -7.19
CA SER A 43 -13.11 10.95 -8.64
C SER A 43 -11.89 11.79 -9.01
N ALA A 44 -11.45 12.68 -8.12
CA ALA A 44 -10.27 13.50 -8.36
C ALA A 44 -8.96 12.77 -8.06
N ARG A 45 -8.96 11.90 -7.04
CA ARG A 45 -7.73 11.39 -6.41
C ARG A 45 -7.51 9.89 -6.58
N ALA A 46 -8.57 9.12 -6.70
CA ALA A 46 -8.54 7.66 -6.84
C ALA A 46 -9.72 7.13 -7.68
N PRO A 47 -9.84 7.51 -8.97
CA PRO A 47 -10.99 7.11 -9.80
C PRO A 47 -11.18 5.59 -9.88
N ALA A 48 -10.09 4.84 -9.74
CA ALA A 48 -10.12 3.37 -9.73
C ALA A 48 -11.01 2.77 -8.63
N LEU A 49 -11.23 3.48 -7.51
CA LEU A 49 -12.13 3.05 -6.44
C LEU A 49 -13.61 3.14 -6.82
N LEU A 50 -13.95 3.88 -7.88
CA LEU A 50 -15.33 4.05 -8.36
C LEU A 50 -15.64 3.17 -9.59
N LYS A 51 -14.70 2.37 -10.08
CA LYS A 51 -14.90 1.54 -11.29
C LYS A 51 -16.08 0.56 -11.17
N GLU A 52 -16.27 -0.05 -10.00
CA GLU A 52 -17.39 -0.96 -9.76
C GLU A 52 -18.73 -0.21 -9.81
N ARG A 53 -18.78 1.01 -9.26
CA ARG A 53 -19.95 1.90 -9.40
C ARG A 53 -20.28 2.19 -10.85
N GLU A 54 -19.28 2.50 -11.68
CA GLU A 54 -19.49 2.82 -13.10
C GLU A 54 -20.11 1.64 -13.86
N ALA A 55 -19.65 0.42 -13.58
CA ALA A 55 -20.19 -0.80 -14.17
C ALA A 55 -21.65 -1.05 -13.73
N GLU A 56 -21.97 -0.84 -12.44
CA GLU A 56 -23.34 -0.97 -11.93
C GLU A 56 -24.28 0.10 -12.47
N GLU A 57 -23.81 1.35 -12.57
CA GLU A 57 -24.58 2.45 -13.16
C GLU A 57 -24.88 2.21 -14.64
N GLU A 58 -23.92 1.69 -15.42
CA GLU A 58 -24.13 1.32 -16.83
C GLU A 58 -25.24 0.26 -16.98
N VAL A 59 -25.26 -0.74 -16.10
CA VAL A 59 -26.29 -1.80 -16.11
C VAL A 59 -27.65 -1.22 -15.74
N LYS A 60 -27.72 -0.37 -14.71
CA LYS A 60 -28.98 0.26 -14.24
C LYS A 60 -29.55 1.24 -15.28
N LYS A 61 -28.69 2.00 -15.97
CA LYS A 61 -29.09 2.88 -17.09
C LYS A 61 -29.65 2.09 -18.26
N LYS A 62 -29.04 0.95 -18.62
CA LYS A 62 -29.56 0.04 -19.66
C LYS A 62 -30.90 -0.60 -19.27
N ALA A 63 -31.18 -0.75 -17.98
CA ALA A 63 -32.45 -1.25 -17.45
C ALA A 63 -33.56 -0.18 -17.28
N GLY A 64 -33.34 1.06 -17.71
CA GLY A 64 -34.33 2.14 -17.63
C GLY A 64 -34.57 2.70 -16.21
N GLY A 65 -33.69 2.40 -15.26
CA GLY A 65 -33.76 2.93 -13.90
C GLY A 65 -33.32 4.39 -13.81
N THR A 66 -34.05 5.21 -13.06
CA THR A 66 -33.62 6.57 -12.68
C THR A 66 -32.67 6.51 -11.48
N SER A 67 -31.51 7.17 -11.58
CA SER A 67 -30.58 7.33 -10.47
C SER A 67 -31.13 8.37 -9.49
N LYS A 68 -31.77 7.92 -8.40
CA LYS A 68 -31.85 8.77 -7.22
C LYS A 68 -30.44 8.99 -6.66
N GLU A 69 -30.21 10.13 -6.03
CA GLU A 69 -29.09 10.39 -5.13
C GLU A 69 -29.19 9.42 -3.95
N GLU A 70 -28.77 8.19 -4.17
CA GLU A 70 -28.75 7.11 -3.19
C GLU A 70 -27.29 6.84 -2.87
N VAL A 71 -26.98 6.70 -1.58
CA VAL A 71 -25.63 6.35 -1.12
C VAL A 71 -25.21 5.06 -1.81
N VAL A 72 -24.08 5.11 -2.52
CA VAL A 72 -23.57 3.94 -3.25
C VAL A 72 -22.78 3.07 -2.28
N VAL A 73 -23.10 1.78 -2.21
CA VAL A 73 -22.37 0.81 -1.38
C VAL A 73 -21.48 -0.06 -2.26
N LEU A 74 -20.17 -0.01 -2.04
CA LEU A 74 -19.15 -0.73 -2.82
C LEU A 74 -18.47 -1.78 -1.95
N ARG A 75 -18.37 -3.02 -2.42
CA ARG A 75 -17.72 -4.11 -1.66
C ARG A 75 -16.29 -4.27 -2.15
N VAL A 76 -15.33 -4.11 -1.25
CA VAL A 76 -13.92 -4.22 -1.60
C VAL A 76 -13.35 -5.49 -0.98
N GLU A 77 -12.88 -6.39 -1.85
CA GLU A 77 -12.23 -7.64 -1.44
C GLU A 77 -10.72 -7.55 -1.62
N GLY A 78 -9.94 -8.38 -0.92
CA GLY A 78 -8.49 -8.53 -1.14
C GLY A 78 -7.63 -7.37 -0.60
N ILE A 79 -8.15 -6.59 0.33
CA ILE A 79 -7.41 -5.60 1.12
C ILE A 79 -7.98 -5.62 2.54
N THR A 80 -7.14 -5.47 3.55
CA THR A 80 -7.60 -5.45 4.94
C THR A 80 -8.30 -4.14 5.27
N ALA A 81 -9.22 -4.15 6.23
CA ALA A 81 -9.87 -2.93 6.73
C ALA A 81 -8.85 -1.84 7.14
N VAL A 82 -7.75 -2.24 7.82
CA VAL A 82 -6.69 -1.30 8.25
C VAL A 82 -5.93 -0.71 7.07
N ALA A 83 -5.52 -1.53 6.09
CA ALA A 83 -4.85 -1.04 4.90
C ALA A 83 -5.78 -0.15 4.05
N PHE A 84 -7.07 -0.48 3.98
CA PHE A 84 -8.06 0.33 3.29
C PHE A 84 -8.32 1.68 3.99
N LYS A 85 -8.33 1.70 5.32
CA LYS A 85 -8.40 2.95 6.09
C LYS A 85 -7.20 3.86 5.79
N ALA A 86 -5.99 3.28 5.73
CA ALA A 86 -4.77 4.02 5.36
C ALA A 86 -4.82 4.53 3.91
N LEU A 87 -5.36 3.72 2.99
CA LEU A 87 -5.61 4.12 1.60
C LEU A 87 -6.55 5.34 1.53
N LEU A 88 -7.68 5.30 2.23
CA LEU A 88 -8.60 6.44 2.27
C LEU A 88 -7.96 7.66 2.92
N HIS A 89 -7.24 7.49 4.03
CA HIS A 89 -6.47 8.58 4.63
C HIS A 89 -5.53 9.21 3.59
N PHE A 90 -4.76 8.41 2.85
CA PHE A 90 -3.90 8.92 1.79
C PHE A 90 -4.66 9.66 0.67
N VAL A 91 -5.84 9.19 0.29
CA VAL A 91 -6.63 9.84 -0.77
C VAL A 91 -7.00 11.29 -0.42
N TYR A 92 -7.35 11.55 0.84
CA TYR A 92 -7.68 12.88 1.38
C TYR A 92 -6.42 13.67 1.80
N THR A 93 -5.49 12.91 2.34
CA THR A 93 -4.20 13.22 2.96
C THR A 93 -3.07 13.73 2.08
N ASP A 94 -2.86 12.91 1.06
CA ASP A 94 -1.59 12.68 0.38
C ASP A 94 -0.44 12.18 1.31
N GLU A 95 -0.80 11.67 2.48
CA GLU A 95 0.10 11.12 3.51
C GLU A 95 -0.42 9.77 4.03
N LEU A 96 0.49 8.88 4.39
CA LEU A 96 0.16 7.63 5.08
C LEU A 96 0.15 7.85 6.59
N PRO A 97 -0.78 7.24 7.34
CA PRO A 97 -0.68 7.21 8.79
C PRO A 97 0.63 6.56 9.25
N PRO A 98 1.11 6.86 10.48
CA PRO A 98 2.30 6.21 11.03
C PRO A 98 2.18 4.69 10.98
N LEU A 99 3.22 4.02 10.46
CA LEU A 99 3.18 2.57 10.24
C LEU A 99 2.94 1.79 11.54
N ASP A 100 3.52 2.23 12.65
CA ASP A 100 3.33 1.60 13.95
C ASP A 100 1.88 1.69 14.45
N ASP A 101 1.16 2.76 14.10
CA ASP A 101 -0.26 2.89 14.42
C ASP A 101 -1.11 1.93 13.57
N LEU A 102 -0.74 1.74 12.30
CA LEU A 102 -1.39 0.76 11.43
C LEU A 102 -1.16 -0.67 11.90
N VAL A 103 0.09 -1.02 12.27
CA VAL A 103 0.40 -2.36 12.79
C VAL A 103 -0.33 -2.61 14.11
N ARG A 104 -0.37 -1.61 15.01
CA ARG A 104 -1.13 -1.72 16.26
C ARG A 104 -2.63 -1.92 16.01
N ALA A 105 -3.20 -1.20 15.04
CA ALA A 105 -4.60 -1.37 14.67
C ALA A 105 -4.89 -2.76 14.07
N ALA A 106 -3.99 -3.27 13.22
CA ALA A 106 -4.14 -4.59 12.60
C ALA A 106 -3.99 -5.77 13.57
N THR A 107 -3.33 -5.55 14.71
CA THR A 107 -3.02 -6.58 15.71
C THR A 107 -3.87 -6.48 16.96
N ALA A 108 -4.72 -5.46 17.06
CA ALA A 108 -5.64 -5.25 18.17
C ALA A 108 -6.71 -6.36 18.22
N GLY A 109 -6.35 -7.52 18.77
CA GLY A 109 -7.24 -8.67 18.92
C GLY A 109 -6.59 -10.04 18.73
N ASP A 110 -5.34 -10.10 18.27
CA ASP A 110 -4.64 -11.35 18.02
C ASP A 110 -3.36 -11.43 18.86
N SER A 111 -3.19 -12.49 19.67
CA SER A 111 -2.00 -12.72 20.48
C SER A 111 -0.94 -13.57 19.79
N SER A 112 -1.20 -14.02 18.55
CA SER A 112 -0.30 -14.87 17.75
C SER A 112 0.62 -14.07 16.82
N VAL A 113 0.70 -12.75 17.01
CA VAL A 113 1.36 -11.82 16.10
C VAL A 113 2.83 -12.20 15.88
N PRO A 114 3.29 -12.27 14.62
CA PRO A 114 4.73 -12.35 14.33
C PRO A 114 5.49 -11.15 14.92
N SER A 115 6.82 -11.18 14.87
CA SER A 115 7.63 -10.05 15.34
C SER A 115 7.11 -8.72 14.77
N SER A 116 7.20 -7.66 15.57
CA SER A 116 6.75 -6.30 15.18
C SER A 116 7.32 -5.89 13.81
N GLU A 117 8.51 -6.37 13.47
CA GLU A 117 9.21 -6.10 12.21
C GLU A 117 8.51 -6.75 11.01
N THR A 118 8.25 -8.06 11.03
CA THR A 118 7.54 -8.75 9.94
C THR A 118 6.13 -8.18 9.73
N SER A 119 5.46 -7.77 10.80
CA SER A 119 4.14 -7.12 10.71
C SER A 119 4.22 -5.77 10.00
N ARG A 120 5.25 -4.96 10.28
CA ARG A 120 5.53 -3.70 9.56
C ARG A 120 5.79 -3.95 8.08
N THR A 121 6.64 -4.92 7.74
CA THR A 121 6.94 -5.26 6.34
C THR A 121 5.71 -5.73 5.58
N ARG A 122 4.87 -6.58 6.20
CA ARG A 122 3.61 -7.02 5.62
C ARG A 122 2.66 -5.85 5.36
N MET A 123 2.47 -4.96 6.33
CA MET A 123 1.61 -3.77 6.16
C MET A 123 2.11 -2.88 5.02
N ALA A 124 3.42 -2.63 4.93
CA ALA A 124 4.00 -1.83 3.85
C ALA A 124 3.78 -2.49 2.46
N ARG A 125 3.87 -3.83 2.37
CA ARG A 125 3.55 -4.56 1.13
C ARG A 125 2.08 -4.50 0.77
N ASP A 126 1.18 -4.64 1.75
CA ASP A 126 -0.26 -4.56 1.53
C ASP A 126 -0.65 -3.17 1.00
N LEU A 127 -0.04 -2.11 1.55
CA LEU A 127 -0.23 -0.73 1.06
C LEU A 127 0.35 -0.53 -0.35
N LEU A 128 1.51 -1.11 -0.65
CA LEU A 128 2.08 -1.06 -2.00
C LEU A 128 1.14 -1.75 -3.01
N ALA A 129 0.63 -2.93 -2.68
CA ALA A 129 -0.33 -3.65 -3.53
C ALA A 129 -1.64 -2.84 -3.73
N ALA A 130 -2.12 -2.17 -2.68
CA ALA A 130 -3.26 -1.26 -2.77
C ALA A 130 -2.99 -0.07 -3.69
N ALA A 131 -1.81 0.56 -3.55
CA ALA A 131 -1.41 1.68 -4.40
C ALA A 131 -1.39 1.29 -5.88
N GLU A 132 -0.91 0.10 -6.21
CA GLU A 132 -0.90 -0.40 -7.58
C GLU A 132 -2.32 -0.71 -8.10
N ARG A 133 -3.12 -1.42 -7.30
CA ARG A 133 -4.49 -1.79 -7.66
C ARG A 133 -5.37 -0.56 -7.93
N TYR A 134 -5.25 0.46 -7.09
CA TYR A 134 -6.06 1.68 -7.18
C TYR A 134 -5.37 2.82 -7.94
N GLN A 135 -4.27 2.52 -8.65
CA GLN A 135 -3.59 3.44 -9.56
C GLN A 135 -3.05 4.71 -8.87
N LEU A 136 -2.67 4.61 -7.60
CA LEU A 136 -2.06 5.70 -6.81
C LEU A 136 -0.53 5.71 -6.95
N VAL A 137 -0.09 5.61 -8.21
CA VAL A 137 1.29 5.28 -8.58
C VAL A 137 2.28 6.45 -8.45
N GLU A 138 1.79 7.69 -8.55
CA GLU A 138 2.68 8.85 -8.57
C GLU A 138 3.22 9.22 -7.19
N ARG A 139 2.44 9.01 -6.12
CA ARG A 139 2.81 9.46 -4.77
C ARG A 139 2.70 8.39 -3.68
N MET A 140 1.62 7.59 -3.63
CA MET A 140 1.49 6.55 -2.59
C MET A 140 2.52 5.44 -2.78
N ARG A 141 2.74 5.01 -4.03
CA ARG A 141 3.68 3.96 -4.36
C ARG A 141 5.12 4.24 -3.86
N PRO A 142 5.78 5.36 -4.21
CA PRO A 142 7.12 5.63 -3.71
C PRO A 142 7.17 5.78 -2.18
N LEU A 143 6.11 6.27 -1.53
CA LEU A 143 6.02 6.25 -0.06
C LEU A 143 6.04 4.82 0.49
N CYS A 144 5.30 3.88 -0.12
CA CYS A 144 5.30 2.48 0.29
C CYS A 144 6.65 1.79 -0.01
N GLU A 145 7.31 2.12 -1.12
CA GLU A 145 8.65 1.61 -1.44
C GLU A 145 9.68 2.10 -0.41
N ASN A 146 9.63 3.37 -0.01
CA ASN A 146 10.50 3.90 1.05
C ASN A 146 10.23 3.23 2.40
N LEU A 147 8.95 3.05 2.77
CA LEU A 147 8.59 2.31 3.98
C LEU A 147 9.15 0.88 3.96
N LEU A 148 9.08 0.20 2.82
CA LEU A 148 9.66 -1.14 2.67
C LEU A 148 11.18 -1.11 2.87
N CYS A 149 11.88 -0.12 2.33
CA CYS A 149 13.32 0.04 2.56
C CYS A 149 13.65 0.22 4.05
N GLU A 150 12.80 0.90 4.81
CA GLU A 150 12.99 1.15 6.24
C GLU A 150 12.73 -0.09 7.12
N VAL A 151 11.83 -0.99 6.70
CA VAL A 151 11.34 -2.09 7.56
C VAL A 151 11.66 -3.49 7.03
N ILE A 152 12.41 -3.62 5.94
CA ILE A 152 12.75 -4.93 5.38
C ILE A 152 13.54 -5.79 6.38
N THR A 153 13.20 -7.07 6.45
CA THR A 153 13.88 -8.09 7.27
C THR A 153 14.60 -9.10 6.37
N PRO A 154 15.58 -9.86 6.88
CA PRO A 154 16.19 -10.95 6.11
C PRO A 154 15.17 -11.98 5.60
N GLU A 155 14.15 -12.28 6.40
CA GLU A 155 13.04 -13.19 6.06
C GLU A 155 12.22 -12.68 4.87
N ASP A 156 12.05 -11.36 4.79
CA ASP A 156 11.24 -10.70 3.79
C ASP A 156 12.03 -10.26 2.54
N ALA A 157 13.35 -10.16 2.63
CA ALA A 157 14.16 -9.53 1.59
C ALA A 157 14.01 -10.18 0.20
N ALA A 158 14.02 -11.51 0.16
CA ALA A 158 13.88 -12.27 -1.09
C ALA A 158 12.52 -12.05 -1.77
N ALA A 159 11.42 -12.11 -1.00
CA ALA A 159 10.08 -11.89 -1.52
C ALA A 159 9.88 -10.44 -2.01
N THR A 160 10.46 -9.45 -1.30
CA THR A 160 10.41 -8.04 -1.73
C THR A 160 11.23 -7.81 -3.00
N LEU A 161 12.41 -8.42 -3.13
CA LEU A 161 13.21 -8.37 -4.37
C LEU A 161 12.41 -8.91 -5.56
N GLU A 162 11.74 -10.04 -5.39
CA GLU A 162 10.94 -10.66 -6.45
C GLU A 162 9.74 -9.80 -6.84
N LEU A 163 9.09 -9.14 -5.86
CA LEU A 163 8.05 -8.14 -6.12
C LEU A 163 8.62 -6.94 -6.89
N ALA A 164 9.70 -6.33 -6.42
CA ALA A 164 10.31 -5.17 -7.07
C ALA A 164 10.70 -5.48 -8.53
N ARG A 165 11.26 -6.68 -8.77
CA ARG A 165 11.63 -7.15 -10.11
C ARG A 165 10.41 -7.31 -11.02
N ARG A 166 9.38 -8.02 -10.57
CA ARG A 166 8.15 -8.29 -11.37
C ARG A 166 7.43 -7.01 -11.77
N HIS A 167 7.47 -6.00 -10.90
CA HIS A 167 6.78 -4.72 -11.11
C HIS A 167 7.70 -3.63 -11.70
N GLY A 168 8.95 -3.97 -12.05
CA GLY A 168 9.90 -3.04 -12.67
C GLY A 168 10.39 -1.90 -11.76
N ARG A 169 10.34 -2.08 -10.44
CA ARG A 169 10.74 -1.08 -9.43
C ARG A 169 12.25 -1.07 -9.25
N GLN A 170 12.95 -0.27 -10.07
CA GLN A 170 14.41 -0.31 -10.10
C GLN A 170 15.07 0.15 -8.79
N GLU A 171 14.53 1.17 -8.13
CA GLU A 171 15.07 1.69 -6.87
C GLU A 171 14.90 0.69 -5.73
N LEU A 172 13.68 0.18 -5.51
CA LEU A 172 13.43 -0.87 -4.52
C LEU A 172 14.22 -2.14 -4.82
N LYS A 173 14.35 -2.52 -6.09
CA LYS A 173 15.16 -3.67 -6.52
C LYS A 173 16.63 -3.47 -6.15
N ALA A 174 17.21 -2.32 -6.50
CA ALA A 174 18.60 -2.00 -6.18
C ALA A 174 18.84 -2.05 -4.66
N PHE A 175 17.94 -1.43 -3.88
CA PHE A 175 18.01 -1.46 -2.43
C PHE A 175 17.97 -2.89 -1.87
N CYS A 176 17.07 -3.75 -2.37
CA CYS A 176 17.01 -5.14 -1.93
C CYS A 176 18.30 -5.89 -2.26
N LEU A 177 18.90 -5.65 -3.43
CA LEU A 177 20.17 -6.27 -3.81
C LEU A 177 21.31 -5.81 -2.90
N ASP A 178 21.41 -4.51 -2.61
CA ASP A 178 22.41 -3.96 -1.69
C ASP A 178 22.26 -4.55 -0.27
N TYR A 179 21.03 -4.57 0.24
CA TYR A 179 20.69 -5.10 1.56
C TYR A 179 21.07 -6.59 1.67
N MET A 180 20.62 -7.42 0.71
CA MET A 180 20.85 -8.86 0.71
C MET A 180 22.31 -9.23 0.47
N SER A 181 23.09 -8.37 -0.19
CA SER A 181 24.51 -8.62 -0.48
C SER A 181 25.43 -8.27 0.69
N SER A 182 24.91 -7.65 1.73
CA SER A 182 25.68 -7.33 2.95
C SER A 182 26.07 -8.63 3.68
N PRO A 183 27.34 -8.85 4.07
CA PRO A 183 27.82 -10.15 4.57
C PRO A 183 27.01 -10.76 5.74
N GLY A 184 26.55 -9.91 6.67
CA GLY A 184 25.73 -10.35 7.81
C GLY A 184 24.30 -10.74 7.41
N VAL A 185 23.72 -10.03 6.44
CA VAL A 185 22.35 -10.25 5.96
C VAL A 185 22.31 -11.42 5.00
N LEU A 186 23.29 -11.55 4.09
CA LEU A 186 23.37 -12.63 3.10
C LEU A 186 23.27 -14.00 3.76
N THR A 187 23.99 -14.20 4.87
CA THR A 187 23.98 -15.47 5.61
C THR A 187 22.60 -15.78 6.18
N ALA A 188 21.90 -14.77 6.71
CA ALA A 188 20.55 -14.93 7.23
C ALA A 188 19.54 -15.20 6.10
N VAL A 189 19.60 -14.42 5.02
CA VAL A 189 18.71 -14.54 3.86
C VAL A 189 18.81 -15.92 3.22
N VAL A 190 20.02 -16.45 2.99
CA VAL A 190 20.24 -17.78 2.37
C VAL A 190 19.62 -18.92 3.20
N ALA A 191 19.45 -18.73 4.51
CA ALA A 191 18.81 -19.69 5.39
C ALA A 191 17.27 -19.66 5.32
N THR A 192 16.67 -18.63 4.72
CA THR A 192 15.21 -18.46 4.65
C THR A 192 14.60 -19.27 3.52
N ASP A 193 13.32 -19.65 3.66
CA ASP A 193 12.60 -20.33 2.58
C ASP A 193 12.34 -19.40 1.39
N GLY A 194 12.16 -18.09 1.63
CA GLY A 194 11.98 -17.09 0.58
C GLY A 194 13.16 -17.03 -0.39
N TYR A 195 14.40 -17.29 0.07
CA TYR A 195 15.56 -17.38 -0.82
C TYR A 195 15.49 -18.59 -1.77
N LYS A 196 15.00 -19.73 -1.29
CA LYS A 196 14.86 -20.95 -2.11
C LYS A 196 13.80 -20.80 -3.20
N GLU A 197 12.84 -19.90 -2.99
CA GLU A 197 11.74 -19.61 -3.91
C GLU A 197 12.08 -18.52 -4.94
N LEU A 198 13.29 -17.93 -4.88
CA LEU A 198 13.71 -16.91 -5.83
C LEU A 198 13.73 -17.43 -7.27
N SER A 199 13.28 -16.58 -8.20
CA SER A 199 13.39 -16.84 -9.62
C SER A 199 14.86 -16.93 -10.08
N ALA A 200 15.12 -17.66 -11.16
CA ALA A 200 16.46 -17.72 -11.75
C ALA A 200 16.96 -16.33 -12.18
N GLU A 201 16.05 -15.44 -12.59
CA GLU A 201 16.36 -14.07 -12.92
C GLU A 201 16.80 -13.26 -11.69
N ALA A 202 16.09 -13.41 -10.56
CA ALA A 202 16.44 -12.71 -9.31
C ALA A 202 17.77 -13.21 -8.74
N LEU A 203 18.04 -14.52 -8.79
CA LEU A 203 19.33 -15.09 -8.39
C LEU A 203 20.47 -14.55 -9.28
N ARG A 204 20.26 -14.47 -10.59
CA ARG A 204 21.24 -13.90 -11.52
C ARG A 204 21.51 -12.43 -11.22
N ASP A 205 20.46 -11.65 -10.95
CA ASP A 205 20.61 -10.23 -10.58
C ASP A 205 21.45 -10.07 -9.31
N MET A 206 21.22 -10.92 -8.31
CA MET A 206 22.00 -10.94 -7.06
C MET A 206 23.47 -11.33 -7.28
N LEU A 207 23.74 -12.39 -8.04
CA LEU A 207 25.11 -12.83 -8.34
C LEU A 207 25.90 -11.75 -9.10
N ASN A 208 25.26 -11.11 -10.09
CA ASN A 208 25.86 -10.01 -10.83
C ASN A 208 26.16 -8.82 -9.93
N HIS A 209 25.24 -8.50 -9.02
CA HIS A 209 25.40 -7.41 -8.07
C HIS A 209 26.58 -7.67 -7.11
N ILE A 210 26.65 -8.86 -6.50
CA ILE A 210 27.77 -9.27 -5.62
C ILE A 210 29.10 -9.23 -6.38
N ALA A 211 29.15 -9.74 -7.61
CA ALA A 211 30.37 -9.72 -8.43
C ALA A 211 30.83 -8.28 -8.74
N SER A 212 29.90 -7.37 -9.03
CA SER A 212 30.22 -5.96 -9.27
C SER A 212 30.74 -5.24 -8.03
N ALA A 213 30.16 -5.52 -6.86
CA ALA A 213 30.60 -4.95 -5.58
C ALA A 213 32.03 -5.42 -5.24
N ALA A 214 32.33 -6.71 -5.42
CA ALA A 214 33.68 -7.25 -5.21
C ALA A 214 34.72 -6.58 -6.13
N ALA A 215 34.39 -6.38 -7.40
CA ALA A 215 35.28 -5.73 -8.37
C ALA A 215 35.54 -4.24 -8.06
N SER A 216 34.60 -3.54 -7.42
CA SER A 216 34.76 -2.14 -7.01
C SER A 216 35.58 -1.94 -5.73
N SER A 217 35.82 -3.02 -4.98
CA SER A 217 36.57 -3.03 -3.71
C SER A 217 38.03 -3.47 -3.85
N SER A 218 38.47 -3.79 -5.08
CA SER A 218 39.83 -4.20 -5.46
C SER A 218 40.56 -3.08 -6.20
#